data_AF-A0A0B1P545-F1
#
_entry.id   AF-A0A0B1P545-F1
#
_cell.length_a   1.000
_cell.length_b   1.000
_cell.length_c   1.000
_cell.angle_alpha   90.00
_cell.angle_beta   90.00
_cell.angle_gamma   90.00
#
_symmetry.space_group_name_H-M   'P 1'
#
loop_
_entity.id
_entity.type
_entity.pdbx_description
1 polymer ?
#
loop_
_entity_poly.entity_id
_entity_poly.type
_entity_poly.pdbx_seq_one_letter_code
_entity_poly.pdbx_strand_id
1 'polypeptide(L)'
;MTFKKYIVEHLDHELGPWSELEYLTIAKECHEAGDLFCLSSVPISLVLPDYLENTPGFTADNRSVEIMHATDKEKVCLLDPSAPKQLQPEDGDAYNVFLFGGILVRR
;
A
#
# COMPACT_ATOMS: atom_id res chain seq x y z
N MET A 1 -6.36 13.70 -14.12
CA MET A 1 -5.59 13.26 -12.94
C MET A 1 -4.84 11.99 -13.33
N THR A 2 -3.58 11.86 -12.93
CA THR A 2 -2.79 10.66 -13.20
C THR A 2 -3.10 9.62 -12.14
N PHE A 3 -3.44 8.42 -12.59
CA PHE A 3 -3.70 7.25 -11.75
C PHE A 3 -2.57 7.01 -10.73
N LYS A 4 -2.91 6.78 -9.46
CA LYS A 4 -1.98 6.46 -8.37
C LYS A 4 -2.24 5.08 -7.79
N LYS A 5 -1.18 4.48 -7.24
CA LYS A 5 -1.24 3.26 -6.44
C LYS A 5 -0.63 3.51 -5.06
N TYR A 6 -1.37 3.17 -4.02
CA TYR A 6 -0.90 3.20 -2.65
C TYR A 6 -0.60 1.77 -2.20
N ILE A 7 0.57 1.54 -1.63
CA ILE A 7 1.02 0.22 -1.19
C ILE A 7 1.31 0.28 0.31
N VAL A 8 0.74 -0.65 1.07
CA VAL A 8 1.14 -0.92 2.45
C VAL A 8 1.83 -2.27 2.49
N GLU A 9 3.04 -2.32 3.04
CA GLU A 9 3.70 -3.60 3.31
C GLU A 9 3.12 -4.23 4.57
N HIS A 10 2.44 -5.36 4.39
CA HIS A 10 1.85 -6.11 5.50
C HIS A 10 2.68 -7.36 5.77
N LEU A 11 3.51 -7.31 6.82
CA LEU A 11 4.48 -8.36 7.16
C LEU A 11 4.00 -9.30 8.28
N ASP A 12 2.85 -9.02 8.87
CA ASP A 12 2.28 -9.84 9.95
C ASP A 12 1.48 -11.02 9.36
N HIS A 13 1.49 -12.14 10.08
CA HIS A 13 0.72 -13.33 9.73
C HIS A 13 -0.75 -13.23 10.18
N GLU A 14 -1.07 -12.20 10.98
CA GLU A 14 -2.41 -11.90 11.46
C GLU A 14 -2.87 -10.52 10.98
N LEU A 15 -4.16 -10.41 10.65
CA LEU A 15 -4.80 -9.13 10.37
C LEU A 15 -5.77 -8.81 11.51
N GLY A 16 -5.42 -7.80 12.31
CA GLY A 16 -6.27 -7.37 13.41
C GLY A 16 -7.51 -6.61 12.92
N PRO A 17 -8.63 -6.63 13.66
CA PRO A 17 -9.90 -6.03 13.22
C PRO A 17 -9.81 -4.52 12.97
N TRP A 18 -8.89 -3.82 13.64
CA TRP A 18 -8.63 -2.41 13.36
C TRP A 18 -7.99 -2.21 11.99
N SER A 19 -6.94 -2.98 11.67
CA SER A 19 -6.26 -2.93 10.38
C SER A 19 -7.18 -3.35 9.23
N GLU A 20 -8.09 -4.30 9.45
CA GLU A 20 -9.13 -4.65 8.48
C GLU A 20 -9.98 -3.43 8.08
N LEU A 21 -10.45 -2.67 9.07
CA LEU A 21 -11.28 -1.49 8.85
C LEU A 21 -10.50 -0.34 8.20
N GLU A 22 -9.23 -0.17 8.57
CA GLU A 22 -8.34 0.81 7.92
C GLU A 22 -8.13 0.47 6.45
N TYR A 23 -7.74 -0.77 6.13
CA TYR A 23 -7.51 -1.22 4.77
C TYR A 23 -8.76 -1.15 3.90
N LEU A 24 -9.91 -1.49 4.47
CA LEU A 24 -11.21 -1.34 3.79
C LEU A 24 -11.52 0.12 3.46
N THR A 25 -11.24 1.03 4.39
CA THR A 25 -11.43 2.47 4.19
C THR A 25 -10.50 3.00 3.10
N ILE A 26 -9.21 2.67 3.17
CA ILE A 26 -8.21 3.09 2.18
C ILE A 26 -8.59 2.57 0.79
N ALA A 27 -9.00 1.30 0.67
CA ALA A 27 -9.42 0.72 -0.60
C ALA A 27 -10.59 1.50 -1.23
N LYS A 28 -11.62 1.82 -0.42
CA LYS A 28 -12.80 2.57 -0.88
C LYS A 28 -12.44 3.98 -1.32
N GLU A 29 -11.69 4.71 -0.51
CA GLU A 29 -11.28 6.08 -0.82
C GLU A 29 -10.39 6.14 -2.07
N CYS A 30 -9.45 5.19 -2.21
CA CYS A 30 -8.64 5.06 -3.42
C CYS A 30 -9.55 4.81 -4.64
N HIS A 31 -10.48 3.86 -4.54
CA HIS A 31 -11.38 3.55 -5.64
C HIS A 31 -12.26 4.75 -6.05
N GLU A 32 -12.82 5.48 -5.08
CA GLU A 32 -13.62 6.68 -5.32
C GLU A 32 -12.79 7.80 -5.98
N ALA A 33 -11.49 7.88 -5.68
CA ALA A 33 -10.56 8.79 -6.34
C ALA A 33 -10.08 8.31 -7.72
N GLY A 34 -10.40 7.06 -8.11
CA GLY A 34 -9.93 6.44 -9.36
C GLY A 34 -8.53 5.83 -9.27
N ASP A 35 -8.04 5.58 -8.06
CA ASP A 35 -6.73 5.02 -7.71
C ASP A 35 -6.83 3.54 -7.25
N LEU A 36 -5.68 2.92 -6.94
CA LEU A 36 -5.60 1.56 -6.38
C LEU A 36 -4.92 1.52 -5.02
N PHE A 37 -5.36 0.58 -4.18
CA PHE A 37 -4.71 0.20 -2.94
C PHE A 37 -4.21 -1.25 -3.00
N CYS A 38 -2.99 -1.49 -2.54
CA CYS A 38 -2.37 -2.80 -2.53
C CYS A 38 -1.73 -3.13 -1.17
N LEU A 39 -1.95 -4.34 -0.67
CA LEU A 39 -1.06 -4.94 0.32
C LEU A 39 0.05 -5.70 -0.41
N SER A 40 1.31 -5.45 -0.05
CA SER A 40 2.46 -6.20 -0.56
C SER A 40 3.15 -6.96 0.57
N SER A 41 4.03 -7.90 0.19
CA SER A 41 4.77 -8.74 1.13
C SER A 41 3.85 -9.58 2.05
N VAL A 42 2.60 -9.81 1.62
CA VAL A 42 1.59 -10.50 2.41
C VAL A 42 2.02 -11.95 2.66
N PRO A 43 2.10 -12.41 3.93
CA PRO A 43 2.44 -13.79 4.21
C PRO A 43 1.42 -14.75 3.62
N ILE A 44 1.89 -15.83 3.00
CA ILE A 44 1.04 -16.84 2.35
C ILE A 44 0.03 -17.47 3.34
N SER A 45 0.34 -17.47 4.63
CA SER A 45 -0.55 -18.00 5.68
C SER A 45 -1.68 -17.04 6.06
N LEU A 46 -1.59 -15.75 5.72
CA LEU A 46 -2.62 -14.79 6.05
C LEU A 46 -3.81 -14.99 5.11
N VAL A 47 -4.97 -15.27 5.71
CA VAL A 47 -6.25 -15.32 4.98
C VAL A 47 -6.92 -13.97 5.14
N LEU A 48 -7.13 -13.27 4.04
CA LEU A 48 -7.84 -11.99 4.06
C LEU A 48 -9.36 -12.24 4.13
N PRO A 49 -10.12 -11.38 4.83
CA PRO A 49 -11.57 -11.49 4.84
C PRO A 49 -12.18 -11.26 3.46
N ASP A 50 -13.18 -12.05 3.09
CA ASP A 50 -13.87 -11.96 1.78
C ASP A 50 -14.33 -10.53 1.45
N TYR A 51 -14.82 -9.79 2.45
CA TYR A 51 -15.32 -8.44 2.23
C TYR A 51 -14.20 -7.45 1.88
N LEU A 52 -12.96 -7.69 2.33
CA LEU A 52 -11.79 -6.89 1.96
C LEU A 52 -11.28 -7.31 0.58
N GLU A 53 -11.11 -8.62 0.33
CA GLU A 53 -10.65 -9.14 -0.96
C GLU A 53 -11.55 -8.73 -2.14
N ASN A 54 -12.87 -8.66 -1.91
CA ASN A 54 -13.83 -8.26 -2.92
C ASN A 54 -14.08 -6.74 -2.99
N THR A 55 -13.34 -5.93 -2.22
CA THR A 55 -13.48 -4.47 -2.27
C THR A 55 -12.92 -3.92 -3.59
N PRO A 56 -13.68 -3.11 -4.35
CA PRO A 56 -13.16 -2.48 -5.57
C PRO A 56 -11.89 -1.66 -5.29
N GLY A 57 -10.92 -1.78 -6.19
CA GLY A 57 -9.65 -1.04 -6.07
C GLY A 57 -8.63 -1.65 -5.09
N PHE A 58 -8.97 -2.74 -4.39
CA PHE A 58 -8.06 -3.47 -3.51
C PHE A 58 -7.35 -4.62 -4.24
N THR A 59 -6.07 -4.82 -3.94
CA THR A 59 -5.29 -6.01 -4.33
C THR A 59 -4.37 -6.44 -3.19
N ALA A 60 -4.02 -7.73 -3.14
CA ALA A 60 -3.00 -8.25 -2.24
C ALA A 60 -1.99 -9.09 -3.02
N ASP A 61 -0.70 -8.96 -2.70
CA ASP A 61 0.39 -9.69 -3.35
C ASP A 61 1.41 -10.14 -2.30
N ASN A 62 1.92 -11.36 -2.45
CA ASN A 62 2.92 -11.92 -1.55
C ASN A 62 4.35 -11.46 -1.88
N ARG A 63 4.55 -10.85 -3.05
CA ARG A 63 5.86 -10.31 -3.47
C ARG A 63 6.14 -8.98 -2.77
N SER A 64 7.41 -8.69 -2.55
CA SER A 64 7.85 -7.39 -2.03
C SER A 64 7.79 -6.30 -3.09
N VAL A 65 7.76 -5.05 -2.64
CA VAL A 65 7.68 -3.88 -3.55
C VAL A 65 8.89 -3.80 -4.46
N GLU A 66 10.07 -4.20 -4.00
CA GLU A 66 11.29 -4.23 -4.81
C GLU A 66 11.21 -5.22 -5.97
N ILE A 67 10.45 -6.31 -5.80
CA ILE A 67 10.19 -7.28 -6.87
C ILE A 67 9.11 -6.74 -7.81
N MET A 68 8.01 -6.20 -7.26
CA MET A 68 6.89 -5.66 -8.04
C MET A 68 7.32 -4.49 -8.94
N HIS A 69 8.26 -3.67 -8.45
CA HIS A 69 8.75 -2.46 -9.12
C HIS A 69 10.23 -2.55 -9.48
N ALA A 70 10.73 -3.74 -9.80
CA ALA A 70 12.14 -3.97 -10.10
C ALA A 70 12.67 -3.11 -11.27
N THR A 71 11.78 -2.74 -12.21
CA THR A 71 12.12 -2.01 -13.45
C THR A 71 11.71 -0.53 -13.44
N ASP A 72 11.02 -0.05 -12.40
CA ASP A 72 10.45 1.31 -12.33
C ASP A 72 10.52 1.92 -10.91
N LYS A 73 11.57 1.58 -10.17
CA LYS A 73 11.81 2.02 -8.78
C LYS A 73 11.76 3.54 -8.62
N GLU A 74 12.17 4.29 -9.65
CA GLU A 74 12.17 5.74 -9.65
C GLU A 74 10.78 6.36 -9.53
N LYS A 75 9.72 5.59 -9.81
CA LYS A 75 8.33 6.04 -9.70
C LYS A 75 7.68 5.72 -8.35
N VAL A 76 8.42 5.04 -7.47
CA VAL A 76 8.00 4.67 -6.12
C VAL A 76 8.51 5.71 -5.12
N CYS A 77 7.59 6.35 -4.42
CA CYS A 77 7.87 7.22 -3.28
C CYS A 77 7.71 6.43 -1.98
N LEU A 78 8.81 6.20 -1.26
CA LEU A 78 8.74 5.67 0.11
C LEU A 78 8.41 6.80 1.08
N LEU A 79 7.32 6.63 1.83
CA LEU A 79 6.96 7.54 2.91
C LEU A 79 7.78 7.20 4.15
N ASP A 80 8.83 8.00 4.39
CA ASP A 80 9.78 7.82 5.48
C ASP A 80 9.71 9.00 6.47
N PRO A 81 9.30 8.78 7.74
CA PRO A 81 9.31 9.81 8.77
C PRO A 81 10.67 10.47 9.04
N SER A 82 11.77 9.80 8.65
CA SER A 82 13.15 10.28 8.79
C SER A 82 13.63 11.02 7.54
N ALA A 83 12.81 11.10 6.48
CA ALA A 83 13.20 11.78 5.25
C ALA A 83 13.41 13.28 5.50
N PRO A 84 14.49 13.88 4.96
CA PRO A 84 14.76 15.31 5.13
C PRO A 84 13.82 16.19 4.29
N LYS A 85 13.13 15.62 3.29
CA LYS A 85 12.20 16.31 2.40
C LYS A 85 10.77 15.87 2.72
N GLN A 86 9.88 16.84 2.91
CA GLN A 86 8.44 16.57 2.98
C GLN A 86 7.86 16.34 1.59
N LEU A 87 6.83 15.50 1.50
CA LEU A 87 6.05 15.30 0.28
C LEU A 87 5.34 16.61 -0.12
N GLN A 88 5.40 16.97 -1.39
CA GLN A 88 4.80 18.19 -1.95
C GLN A 88 3.87 17.86 -3.13
N PRO A 89 2.91 18.73 -3.49
CA PRO A 89 2.00 18.47 -4.60
C PRO A 89 2.70 18.14 -5.94
N GLU A 90 3.85 18.76 -6.20
CA GLU A 90 4.65 18.58 -7.42
C GLU A 90 5.27 17.18 -7.51
N ASP A 91 5.46 16.50 -6.37
CA ASP A 91 5.93 15.11 -6.34
C ASP A 91 4.89 14.16 -6.99
N GLY A 92 3.62 14.59 -7.10
CA GLY A 92 2.57 13.90 -7.84
C GLY A 92 2.85 13.76 -9.34
N ASP A 93 3.76 14.53 -9.92
CA ASP A 93 4.18 14.36 -11.32
C ASP A 93 5.34 13.36 -11.47
N ALA A 94 6.15 13.19 -10.41
CA ALA A 94 7.30 12.30 -10.39
C ALA A 94 6.94 10.86 -10.01
N TYR A 95 6.00 10.70 -9.06
CA TYR A 95 5.64 9.40 -8.51
C TYR A 95 4.21 9.01 -8.83
N ASN A 96 4.01 7.74 -9.13
CA ASN A 96 2.69 7.13 -9.29
C ASN A 96 2.44 6.00 -8.30
N VAL A 97 3.44 5.64 -7.49
CA VAL A 97 3.34 4.66 -6.41
C VAL A 97 3.79 5.30 -5.10
N PHE A 98 2.98 5.18 -4.06
CA PHE A 98 3.30 5.63 -2.71
C PHE A 98 3.34 4.44 -1.76
N LEU A 99 4.51 4.20 -1.17
CA LEU A 99 4.80 3.07 -0.31
C LEU A 99 4.80 3.49 1.16
N PHE A 100 3.92 2.85 1.94
CA PHE A 100 3.93 2.83 3.39
C PHE A 100 4.62 1.55 3.83
N GLY A 101 5.87 1.67 4.31
CA GLY A 101 6.64 0.51 4.77
C GLY A 101 6.00 -0.17 5.99
N GLY A 102 6.25 -1.47 6.14
CA GLY A 102 5.69 -2.28 7.22
C GLY A 102 6.28 -1.88 8.57
N ILE A 103 5.42 -1.45 9.50
CA ILE A 103 5.84 -1.17 10.88
C ILE A 103 5.76 -2.47 11.67
N LEU A 104 6.90 -3.13 11.88
CA LEU A 104 7.01 -4.14 12.92
C LEU A 104 7.09 -3.40 14.26
N VAL A 105 5.95 -3.28 14.94
CA VAL A 105 5.93 -2.78 16.33
C VAL A 105 6.84 -3.70 17.14
N ARG A 106 7.98 -3.19 17.59
CA ARG A 106 8.77 -3.88 18.61
C ARG A 106 7.89 -3.94 19.86
N ARG A 107 7.37 -5.13 20.18
CA ARG A 107 6.81 -5.41 21.50
C ARG A 107 7.92 -5.33 22.55
#